data_AF-A0A7Y2IHE3-F1
#
_entry.id   AF-A0A7Y2IHE3-F1
#
_cell.length_a   1.000
_cell.length_b   1.000
_cell.length_c   1.000
_cell.angle_alpha   90.00
_cell.angle_beta   90.00
_cell.angle_gamma   90.00
#
_symmetry.space_group_name_H-M   'P 1'
#
loop_
_entity.id
_entity.type
_entity.pdbx_description
1 polymer ?
#
loop_
_entity_poly.entity_id
_entity_poly.type
_entity_poly.pdbx_seq_one_letter_code
_entity_poly.pdbx_strand_id
1 'polypeptide(L)'
;MKFRALARRLSLGMCGNHDTSGHSHHLSLPVGRAPRIPPRQLHRRAFLGQFGRGVTALAVLGPVAAACGSSPDETAGSSTTAAPDVSGTNGDTSSGATSSTTVPEETTVPISPEGTWARANLGNVSAYVLARGNEAAIVDTGNPGSAEAIGQTVVDLGLNYSDVKHVILTHFHGDHVGSIGAVLDAAQNAQAYAGELDVDSINGADVTPVSDGTDIFGLQVIHTPGHTRGHISLWDELTSVLVAGDSMNGTDGGVSGANPQYTPDMPEAAQSILRMAEFTFDTVYFGHGEPVIGGADAAVRDLAAQL
;
A
#
# COMPACT_ATOMS: atom_id res chain seq x y z
N MET A 1 -14.15 13.47 -59.88
CA MET A 1 -12.87 14.12 -60.21
C MET A 1 -11.74 13.35 -59.53
N LYS A 2 -10.61 13.19 -60.22
CA LYS A 2 -9.57 12.16 -60.01
C LYS A 2 -8.37 12.67 -59.18
N PHE A 3 -7.82 11.76 -58.35
CA PHE A 3 -6.39 11.41 -58.17
C PHE A 3 -5.38 12.29 -57.37
N ARG A 4 -4.82 11.61 -56.34
CA ARG A 4 -3.40 11.28 -56.03
C ARG A 4 -2.40 12.27 -55.41
N ALA A 5 -1.65 11.67 -54.48
CA ALA A 5 -0.39 12.03 -53.83
C ALA A 5 0.83 12.16 -54.76
N LEU A 6 1.93 12.78 -54.29
CA LEU A 6 3.21 12.13 -53.89
C LEU A 6 4.43 13.10 -53.93
N ALA A 7 5.37 12.86 -52.99
CA ALA A 7 6.84 12.89 -53.11
C ALA A 7 7.67 14.19 -53.06
N ARG A 8 8.44 14.28 -51.96
CA ARG A 8 9.92 14.37 -51.82
C ARG A 8 10.77 15.00 -52.94
N ARG A 9 11.73 15.83 -52.52
CA ARG A 9 13.14 15.76 -52.99
C ARG A 9 14.12 16.32 -51.97
N LEU A 10 15.12 15.51 -51.63
CA LEU A 10 16.41 15.93 -51.05
C LEU A 10 17.28 16.57 -52.14
N SER A 11 18.17 17.49 -51.75
CA SER A 11 19.44 17.72 -52.44
C SER A 11 20.54 17.96 -51.40
N LEU A 12 21.56 17.10 -51.44
CA LEU A 12 22.89 17.37 -50.87
C LEU A 12 23.64 18.39 -51.75
N GLY A 13 24.47 19.20 -51.13
CA GLY A 13 25.52 20.00 -51.76
C GLY A 13 26.68 20.20 -50.78
N MET A 14 27.88 19.81 -51.20
CA MET A 14 29.09 19.61 -50.40
C MET A 14 29.87 20.91 -50.07
N CYS A 15 30.65 20.81 -48.97
CA CYS A 15 31.96 21.38 -48.64
C CYS A 15 32.38 22.80 -49.10
N GLY A 16 32.82 23.58 -48.11
CA GLY A 16 33.80 24.66 -48.25
C GLY A 16 34.32 25.10 -46.88
N ASN A 17 35.57 24.75 -46.55
CA ASN A 17 36.31 25.23 -45.38
C ASN A 17 36.89 26.63 -45.68
N HIS A 18 36.85 27.55 -44.71
CA HIS A 18 38.00 28.39 -44.28
C HIS A 18 37.62 29.33 -43.12
N ASP A 19 38.08 28.96 -41.93
CA ASP A 19 39.02 29.67 -41.06
C ASP A 19 38.76 31.04 -40.40
N THR A 20 39.10 31.04 -39.11
CA THR A 20 39.62 32.09 -38.21
C THR A 20 38.72 33.10 -37.48
N SER A 21 38.77 32.94 -36.14
CA SER A 21 38.89 33.97 -35.10
C SER A 21 37.64 34.78 -34.66
N GLY A 22 36.89 34.22 -33.72
CA GLY A 22 35.93 34.94 -32.88
C GLY A 22 36.45 35.02 -31.43
N HIS A 23 36.59 36.24 -30.91
CA HIS A 23 37.08 36.55 -29.57
C HIS A 23 36.12 36.07 -28.47
N SER A 24 36.66 35.36 -27.47
CA SER A 24 35.94 34.95 -26.26
C SER A 24 35.86 36.10 -25.26
N HIS A 25 34.66 36.67 -25.07
CA HIS A 25 34.37 37.53 -23.92
C HIS A 25 33.97 36.66 -22.72
N HIS A 26 34.86 36.57 -21.74
CA HIS A 26 34.60 36.04 -20.41
C HIS A 26 33.63 36.97 -19.66
N LEU A 27 32.39 36.53 -19.44
CA LEU A 27 31.48 37.11 -18.46
C LEU A 27 31.60 36.33 -17.15
N SER A 28 32.26 36.93 -16.17
CA SER A 28 32.33 36.44 -14.79
C SER A 28 31.00 36.73 -14.07
N LEU A 29 30.31 35.68 -13.65
CA LEU A 29 29.14 35.78 -12.75
C LEU A 29 29.62 35.91 -11.29
N PRO A 30 29.00 36.77 -10.46
CA PRO A 30 29.38 36.91 -9.06
C PRO A 30 28.80 35.76 -8.21
N VAL A 31 29.67 35.17 -7.37
CA VAL A 31 29.32 34.16 -6.37
C VAL A 31 28.50 34.82 -5.25
N GLY A 32 27.18 34.60 -5.27
CA GLY A 32 26.27 35.00 -4.21
C GLY A 32 26.40 34.08 -2.99
N ARG A 33 26.60 34.68 -1.81
CA ARG A 33 26.78 34.01 -0.52
C ARG A 33 25.41 33.59 0.03
N ALA A 34 25.19 32.29 0.26
CA ALA A 34 23.96 31.79 0.86
C ALA A 34 23.77 32.30 2.30
N PRO A 35 22.53 32.63 2.74
CA PRO A 35 22.27 33.07 4.10
C PRO A 35 22.40 31.91 5.10
N ARG A 36 23.10 32.15 6.22
CA ARG A 36 23.23 31.21 7.34
C ARG A 36 21.95 31.23 8.16
N ILE A 37 21.24 30.10 8.20
CA ILE A 37 20.12 29.86 9.11
C ILE A 37 20.70 29.47 10.49
N PRO A 38 20.39 30.18 11.59
CA PRO A 38 20.86 29.77 12.91
C PRO A 38 20.05 28.55 13.42
N PRO A 39 20.67 27.61 14.15
CA PRO A 39 19.96 26.46 14.70
C PRO A 39 18.96 26.90 15.77
N ARG A 40 17.71 26.45 15.63
CA ARG A 40 16.66 26.62 16.66
C ARG A 40 17.02 25.80 17.89
N GLN A 41 17.13 26.46 19.05
CA GLN A 41 17.30 25.81 20.34
C GLN A 41 16.01 25.09 20.74
N LEU A 42 15.98 23.77 20.59
CA LEU A 42 14.97 22.92 21.20
C LEU A 42 15.21 22.88 22.72
N HIS A 43 14.28 23.49 23.46
CA HIS A 43 14.30 23.42 24.91
C HIS A 43 13.83 22.03 25.35
N ARG A 44 14.76 21.21 25.86
CA ARG A 44 14.44 19.99 26.62
C ARG A 44 13.60 20.38 27.84
N ARG A 45 12.28 20.23 27.77
CA ARG A 45 11.45 20.11 28.96
C ARG A 45 11.38 18.64 29.34
N ALA A 46 12.14 18.31 30.37
CA ALA A 46 12.01 17.07 31.12
C ALA A 46 10.56 16.97 31.64
N PHE A 47 9.84 15.95 31.19
CA PHE A 47 8.57 15.55 31.80
C PHE A 47 8.86 14.35 32.71
N LEU A 48 9.07 14.66 33.99
CA LEU A 48 9.09 13.67 35.06
C LEU A 48 7.63 13.51 35.51
N GLY A 49 7.01 12.39 35.17
CA GLY A 49 5.60 12.11 35.43
C GLY A 49 5.37 10.68 35.90
N GLN A 50 5.67 10.44 37.18
CA GLN A 50 4.94 9.59 38.11
C GLN A 50 4.66 8.12 37.75
N PHE A 51 5.48 7.23 38.32
CA PHE A 51 5.20 5.80 38.50
C PHE A 51 3.92 5.58 39.32
N GLY A 52 2.93 4.92 38.72
CA GLY A 52 1.68 4.52 39.35
C GLY A 52 1.43 3.02 39.18
N ARG A 53 1.82 2.27 40.23
CA ARG A 53 1.22 1.05 40.78
C ARG A 53 0.59 0.02 39.82
N GLY A 54 1.23 -1.16 39.81
CA GLY A 54 0.88 -2.30 39.01
C GLY A 54 -0.43 -3.00 39.36
N VAL A 55 -0.87 -3.81 38.40
CA VAL A 55 -1.80 -4.92 38.58
C VAL A 55 -1.08 -6.15 38.02
N THR A 56 -0.72 -7.05 38.92
CA THR A 56 -0.14 -8.35 38.59
C THR A 56 -1.29 -9.28 38.20
N ALA A 57 -1.41 -9.61 36.91
CA ALA A 57 -2.31 -10.66 36.45
C ALA A 57 -1.61 -12.01 36.58
N LEU A 58 -2.05 -12.81 37.57
CA LEU A 58 -1.60 -14.18 37.80
C LEU A 58 -2.34 -15.10 36.82
N ALA A 59 -1.63 -15.59 35.79
CA ALA A 59 -2.15 -16.61 34.89
C ALA A 59 -2.06 -17.99 35.56
N VAL A 60 -3.22 -18.64 35.77
CA VAL A 60 -3.30 -20.03 36.22
C VAL A 60 -3.27 -20.92 34.98
N LEU A 61 -2.15 -21.62 34.76
CA LEU A 61 -2.02 -22.66 33.75
C LEU A 61 -2.65 -23.96 34.27
N GLY A 62 -3.75 -24.39 33.65
CA GLY A 62 -4.27 -25.75 33.78
C GLY A 62 -3.60 -26.69 32.78
N PRO A 63 -3.35 -27.97 33.13
CA PRO A 63 -2.67 -28.91 32.24
C PRO A 63 -3.58 -29.36 31.09
N VAL A 64 -3.07 -29.28 29.86
CA VAL A 64 -3.66 -29.92 28.68
C VAL A 64 -3.23 -31.39 28.69
N ALA A 65 -4.20 -32.30 28.82
CA ALA A 65 -3.98 -33.73 28.66
C ALA A 65 -3.86 -34.07 27.17
N ALA A 66 -2.74 -34.69 26.82
CA ALA A 66 -2.52 -35.33 25.53
C ALA A 66 -3.43 -36.55 25.37
N ALA A 67 -4.09 -36.65 24.22
CA ALA A 67 -4.75 -37.88 23.78
C ALA A 67 -4.18 -38.28 22.41
N CYS A 68 -3.38 -39.34 22.42
CA CYS A 68 -3.00 -40.11 21.24
C CYS A 68 -4.19 -40.96 20.77
N GLY A 69 -4.39 -41.07 19.46
CA GLY A 69 -5.41 -41.96 18.89
C GLY A 69 -5.30 -42.07 17.37
N SER A 70 -4.40 -42.95 16.94
CA SER A 70 -4.34 -43.76 15.71
C SER A 70 -5.37 -43.56 14.57
N SER A 71 -4.81 -43.52 13.35
CA SER A 71 -5.44 -43.69 12.03
C SER A 71 -6.30 -44.97 11.90
N PRO A 72 -7.11 -45.04 10.83
CA PRO A 72 -6.68 -45.90 9.72
C PRO A 72 -6.80 -45.28 8.33
N ASP A 73 -5.96 -45.86 7.47
CA ASP A 73 -5.89 -45.86 6.02
C ASP A 73 -7.18 -46.41 5.39
N GLU A 74 -7.55 -45.94 4.19
CA GLU A 74 -8.13 -46.72 3.07
C GLU A 74 -8.58 -45.77 1.93
N THR A 75 -7.71 -45.70 0.92
CA THR A 75 -7.95 -45.90 -0.52
C THR A 75 -9.05 -45.15 -1.29
N ALA A 76 -8.56 -44.58 -2.40
CA ALA A 76 -9.27 -44.04 -3.54
C ALA A 76 -10.22 -45.03 -4.25
N GLY A 77 -11.31 -44.48 -4.80
CA GLY A 77 -12.21 -45.16 -5.73
C GLY A 77 -13.04 -44.15 -6.51
N SER A 78 -12.59 -43.83 -7.73
CA SER A 78 -13.29 -43.03 -8.72
C SER A 78 -14.34 -43.87 -9.47
N SER A 79 -15.44 -43.22 -9.86
CA SER A 79 -16.14 -43.35 -11.17
C SER A 79 -17.65 -43.67 -11.14
N THR A 80 -18.42 -42.73 -11.74
CA THR A 80 -19.65 -42.91 -12.56
C THR A 80 -20.93 -43.38 -11.84
N THR A 81 -22.16 -42.89 -12.08
CA THR A 81 -22.90 -42.61 -13.34
C THR A 81 -24.22 -41.87 -13.00
N ALA A 82 -24.72 -41.09 -13.97
CA ALA A 82 -26.11 -40.89 -14.40
C ALA A 82 -27.26 -40.50 -13.43
N ALA A 83 -27.96 -39.43 -13.84
CA ALA A 83 -29.32 -39.05 -13.45
C ALA A 83 -30.37 -40.12 -13.85
N PRO A 84 -31.61 -40.05 -13.29
CA PRO A 84 -32.66 -39.38 -14.06
C PRO A 84 -33.68 -38.55 -13.26
N ASP A 85 -34.16 -37.55 -13.99
CA ASP A 85 -35.46 -36.85 -14.00
C ASP A 85 -36.67 -37.57 -13.36
N VAL A 86 -37.41 -36.85 -12.49
CA VAL A 86 -38.86 -37.00 -12.30
C VAL A 86 -39.50 -35.66 -11.92
N SER A 87 -40.48 -35.25 -12.72
CA SER A 87 -41.42 -34.14 -12.55
C SER A 87 -42.28 -34.22 -11.27
N GLY A 88 -42.65 -33.07 -10.70
CA GLY A 88 -43.70 -32.98 -9.69
C GLY A 88 -44.26 -31.55 -9.56
N THR A 89 -45.56 -31.42 -9.75
CA THR A 89 -46.38 -30.22 -9.95
C THR A 89 -46.83 -29.48 -8.68
N ASN A 90 -47.09 -28.17 -8.85
CA ASN A 90 -48.13 -27.31 -8.26
C ASN A 90 -48.32 -27.19 -6.73
N GLY A 91 -48.36 -25.94 -6.24
CA GLY A 91 -48.96 -25.61 -4.93
C GLY A 91 -48.78 -24.16 -4.51
N ASP A 92 -49.75 -23.31 -4.84
CA ASP A 92 -49.99 -21.97 -4.33
C ASP A 92 -50.16 -21.97 -2.79
N THR A 93 -49.64 -20.94 -2.10
CA THR A 93 -50.39 -20.18 -1.08
C THR A 93 -49.55 -19.05 -0.48
N SER A 94 -50.02 -17.84 -0.72
CA SER A 94 -49.69 -16.61 0.00
C SER A 94 -50.01 -16.74 1.51
N SER A 95 -49.07 -16.35 2.37
CA SER A 95 -49.41 -15.77 3.66
C SER A 95 -48.41 -14.68 4.02
N GLY A 96 -48.88 -13.43 3.95
CA GLY A 96 -48.15 -12.26 4.40
C GLY A 96 -48.05 -12.25 5.92
N ALA A 97 -46.81 -12.24 6.41
CA ALA A 97 -46.48 -11.81 7.76
C ALA A 97 -45.56 -10.60 7.63
N THR A 98 -46.12 -9.40 7.75
CA THR A 98 -45.36 -8.17 7.97
C THR A 98 -44.76 -8.23 9.37
N SER A 99 -43.59 -8.85 9.47
CA SER A 99 -42.75 -8.76 10.66
C SER A 99 -41.93 -7.47 10.54
N SER A 100 -42.36 -6.45 11.29
CA SER A 100 -41.56 -5.24 11.52
C SER A 100 -40.40 -5.65 12.43
N THR A 101 -39.31 -6.07 11.80
CA THR A 101 -38.03 -6.28 12.48
C THR A 101 -37.36 -4.91 12.56
N THR A 102 -37.39 -4.31 13.75
CA THR A 102 -36.55 -3.16 14.07
C THR A 102 -35.10 -3.61 13.92
N VAL A 103 -34.40 -3.08 12.92
CA VAL A 103 -32.96 -3.28 12.76
C VAL A 103 -32.29 -2.58 13.95
N PRO A 104 -31.47 -3.27 14.75
CA PRO A 104 -30.70 -2.60 15.80
C PRO A 104 -29.78 -1.58 15.14
N GLU A 105 -29.81 -0.35 15.64
CA GLU A 105 -28.94 0.74 15.21
C GLU A 105 -27.48 0.29 15.40
N GLU A 106 -26.80 0.09 14.27
CA GLU A 106 -25.42 -0.35 14.20
C GLU A 106 -24.55 0.67 14.93
N THR A 107 -23.97 0.23 16.05
CA THR A 107 -23.18 1.09 16.91
C THR A 107 -21.82 1.25 16.26
N THR A 108 -21.69 2.21 15.35
CA THR A 108 -20.41 2.53 14.73
C THR A 108 -19.48 3.09 15.81
N VAL A 109 -18.34 2.42 16.02
CA VAL A 109 -17.27 2.97 16.85
C VAL A 109 -16.79 4.23 16.14
N PRO A 110 -16.78 5.41 16.78
CA PRO A 110 -16.33 6.62 16.12
C PRO A 110 -14.86 6.45 15.72
N ILE A 111 -14.59 6.54 14.42
CA ILE A 111 -13.23 6.53 13.87
C ILE A 111 -12.45 7.66 14.55
N SER A 112 -11.23 7.35 14.98
CA SER A 112 -10.40 8.32 15.69
C SER A 112 -10.15 9.54 14.78
N PRO A 113 -10.05 10.76 15.33
CA PRO A 113 -9.75 11.94 14.52
C PRO A 113 -8.35 11.89 13.87
N GLU A 114 -7.45 11.05 14.38
CA GLU A 114 -6.11 10.80 13.82
C GLU A 114 -6.15 9.75 12.70
N GLY A 115 -7.14 8.86 12.76
CA GLY A 115 -7.38 7.78 11.81
C GLY A 115 -7.31 6.39 12.45
N THR A 116 -7.89 5.42 11.77
CA THR A 116 -7.82 4.00 12.14
C THR A 116 -7.37 3.21 10.93
N TRP A 117 -6.30 2.43 11.11
CA TRP A 117 -5.79 1.51 10.09
C TRP A 117 -6.35 0.10 10.29
N ALA A 118 -6.65 -0.58 9.18
CA ALA A 118 -6.94 -2.01 9.15
C ALA A 118 -6.23 -2.69 7.98
N ARG A 119 -5.81 -3.93 8.20
CA ARG A 119 -5.17 -4.78 7.19
C ARG A 119 -6.23 -5.67 6.54
N ALA A 120 -6.35 -5.56 5.22
CA ALA A 120 -6.97 -6.60 4.41
C ALA A 120 -5.92 -7.69 4.15
N ASN A 121 -6.04 -8.84 4.83
CA ASN A 121 -5.15 -9.98 4.60
C ASN A 121 -5.62 -10.76 3.38
N LEU A 122 -4.84 -10.74 2.30
CA LEU A 122 -5.19 -11.32 1.00
C LEU A 122 -4.40 -12.60 0.71
N GLY A 123 -3.93 -13.26 1.78
CA GLY A 123 -3.12 -14.48 1.69
C GLY A 123 -1.63 -14.15 1.71
N ASN A 124 -0.98 -14.14 0.55
CA ASN A 124 0.45 -13.87 0.46
C ASN A 124 0.80 -12.38 0.42
N VAL A 125 -0.17 -11.51 0.09
CA VAL A 125 -0.03 -10.05 0.00
C VAL A 125 -1.06 -9.37 0.89
N SER A 126 -0.82 -8.11 1.24
CA SER A 126 -1.71 -7.30 2.06
C SER A 126 -2.10 -6.01 1.34
N ALA A 127 -3.35 -5.61 1.51
CA ALA A 127 -3.77 -4.24 1.31
C ALA A 127 -4.12 -3.62 2.66
N TYR A 128 -4.16 -2.29 2.73
CA TYR A 128 -4.47 -1.58 3.97
C TYR A 128 -5.54 -0.53 3.73
N VAL A 129 -6.38 -0.32 4.72
CA VAL A 129 -7.42 0.72 4.71
C VAL A 129 -7.14 1.68 5.86
N LEU A 130 -7.04 2.97 5.55
CA LEU A 130 -7.03 4.04 6.53
C LEU A 130 -8.38 4.75 6.49
N ALA A 131 -9.12 4.70 7.58
CA ALA A 131 -10.33 5.48 7.78
C ALA A 131 -10.03 6.74 8.60
N ARG A 132 -10.52 7.91 8.16
CA ARG A 132 -10.49 9.17 8.91
C ARG A 132 -11.85 9.88 8.78
N GLY A 133 -12.56 10.03 9.89
CA GLY A 133 -13.92 10.57 9.86
C GLY A 133 -14.84 9.70 9.00
N ASN A 134 -15.40 10.27 7.92
CA ASN A 134 -16.31 9.58 7.00
C ASN A 134 -15.65 9.29 5.64
N GLU A 135 -14.32 9.29 5.57
CA GLU A 135 -13.57 9.04 4.35
C GLU A 135 -12.52 7.96 4.58
N ALA A 136 -12.14 7.26 3.50
CA ALA A 136 -11.10 6.26 3.53
C ALA A 136 -10.10 6.39 2.39
N ALA A 137 -8.88 5.92 2.66
CA ALA A 137 -7.86 5.61 1.68
C ALA A 137 -7.55 4.11 1.70
N ILE A 138 -7.36 3.54 0.52
CA ILE A 138 -6.87 2.16 0.33
C ILE A 138 -5.41 2.24 -0.13
N VAL A 139 -4.54 1.42 0.47
CA VAL A 139 -3.16 1.23 0.03
C VAL A 139 -3.00 -0.18 -0.53
N ASP A 140 -2.62 -0.24 -1.80
CA ASP A 140 -2.60 -1.44 -2.65
C ASP A 140 -3.97 -2.13 -2.82
N THR A 141 -4.08 -2.95 -3.85
CA THR A 141 -5.32 -3.61 -4.28
C THR A 141 -5.18 -5.13 -4.39
N GLY A 142 -4.03 -5.68 -4.01
CA GLY A 142 -3.83 -7.13 -3.99
C GLY A 142 -3.82 -7.76 -5.38
N ASN A 143 -3.97 -9.09 -5.39
CA ASN A 143 -4.17 -9.89 -6.60
C ASN A 143 -5.56 -9.66 -7.22
N PRO A 144 -5.80 -10.05 -8.49
CA PRO A 144 -7.15 -10.07 -9.05
C PRO A 144 -8.13 -10.87 -8.17
N GLY A 145 -9.30 -10.29 -7.89
CA GLY A 145 -10.33 -10.87 -7.02
C GLY A 145 -10.28 -10.42 -5.56
N SER A 146 -9.35 -9.55 -5.19
CA SER A 146 -9.19 -9.04 -3.81
C SER A 146 -10.21 -7.97 -3.41
N ALA A 147 -10.94 -7.39 -4.36
CA ALA A 147 -11.85 -6.27 -4.11
C ALA A 147 -12.95 -6.60 -3.07
N GLU A 148 -13.43 -7.83 -2.98
CA GLU A 148 -14.43 -8.21 -1.97
C GLU A 148 -13.84 -8.16 -0.55
N ALA A 149 -12.66 -8.74 -0.35
CA ALA A 149 -11.99 -8.74 0.95
C ALA A 149 -11.56 -7.33 1.40
N ILE A 150 -11.10 -6.50 0.46
CA ILE A 150 -10.80 -5.08 0.73
C ILE A 150 -12.07 -4.35 1.12
N GLY A 151 -13.18 -4.58 0.40
CA GLY A 151 -14.47 -3.98 0.71
C GLY A 151 -14.99 -4.36 2.10
N GLN A 152 -14.82 -5.63 2.48
CA GLN A 152 -15.15 -6.08 3.83
C GLN A 152 -14.33 -5.36 4.90
N THR A 153 -13.05 -5.09 4.64
CA THR A 153 -12.19 -4.32 5.56
C THR A 153 -12.67 -2.87 5.72
N VAL A 154 -13.18 -2.25 4.65
CA VAL A 154 -13.80 -0.92 4.70
C VAL A 154 -15.09 -0.95 5.53
N VAL A 155 -15.91 -2.00 5.38
CA VAL A 155 -17.14 -2.22 6.16
C VAL A 155 -16.84 -2.44 7.64
N ASP A 156 -15.80 -3.21 7.97
CA ASP A 156 -15.39 -3.47 9.34
C ASP A 156 -14.92 -2.18 10.06
N LEU A 157 -14.50 -1.16 9.30
CA LEU A 157 -14.21 0.18 9.78
C LEU A 157 -15.45 1.10 9.86
N GLY A 158 -16.65 0.60 9.53
CA GLY A 158 -17.90 1.34 9.55
C GLY A 158 -18.14 2.24 8.33
N LEU A 159 -17.46 1.97 7.21
CA LEU A 159 -17.55 2.73 5.97
C LEU A 159 -17.99 1.84 4.80
N ASN A 160 -18.18 2.42 3.62
CA ASN A 160 -18.44 1.70 2.37
C ASN A 160 -17.52 2.20 1.26
N TYR A 161 -17.49 1.49 0.12
CA TYR A 161 -16.68 1.90 -1.03
C TYR A 161 -16.98 3.33 -1.55
N SER A 162 -18.21 3.84 -1.36
CA SER A 162 -18.55 5.22 -1.70
C SER A 162 -17.79 6.27 -0.90
N ASP A 163 -17.29 5.89 0.27
CA ASP A 163 -16.56 6.72 1.23
C ASP A 163 -15.05 6.69 0.96
N VAL A 164 -14.58 5.74 0.15
CA VAL A 164 -13.19 5.70 -0.31
C VAL A 164 -12.94 6.82 -1.31
N LYS A 165 -11.99 7.70 -1.01
CA LYS A 165 -11.59 8.84 -1.86
C LYS A 165 -10.22 8.68 -2.49
N HIS A 166 -9.41 7.77 -1.96
CA HIS A 166 -8.04 7.57 -2.39
C HIS A 166 -7.70 6.09 -2.53
N VAL A 167 -7.06 5.72 -3.63
CA VAL A 167 -6.42 4.41 -3.84
C VAL A 167 -4.96 4.68 -4.17
N ILE A 168 -4.05 4.29 -3.29
CA ILE A 168 -2.63 4.58 -3.41
C ILE A 168 -1.88 3.28 -3.62
N LEU A 169 -1.14 3.18 -4.73
CA LEU A 169 -0.40 1.98 -5.10
C LEU A 169 1.07 2.20 -4.77
N THR A 170 1.66 1.25 -4.03
CA THR A 170 3.08 1.30 -3.68
C THR A 170 3.96 1.11 -4.91
N HIS A 171 3.58 0.22 -5.82
CA HIS A 171 4.27 -0.03 -7.09
C HIS A 171 3.39 -0.83 -8.07
N PHE A 172 3.92 -1.12 -9.27
CA PHE A 172 3.12 -1.70 -10.37
C PHE A 172 2.95 -3.24 -10.35
N HIS A 173 3.55 -4.00 -9.43
CA HIS A 173 3.48 -5.46 -9.52
C HIS A 173 2.04 -5.98 -9.39
N GLY A 174 1.76 -7.09 -10.07
CA GLY A 174 0.40 -7.58 -10.29
C GLY A 174 -0.33 -8.02 -9.02
N ASP A 175 0.40 -8.38 -7.98
CA ASP A 175 -0.11 -8.69 -6.65
C ASP A 175 -0.38 -7.45 -5.78
N HIS A 176 -0.06 -6.25 -6.26
CA HIS A 176 -0.41 -4.97 -5.62
C HIS A 176 -1.46 -4.20 -6.42
N VAL A 177 -1.47 -4.31 -7.75
CA VAL A 177 -2.40 -3.58 -8.62
C VAL A 177 -3.51 -4.46 -9.22
N GLY A 178 -3.52 -5.75 -8.90
CA GLY A 178 -4.31 -6.77 -9.58
C GLY A 178 -5.83 -6.58 -9.49
N SER A 179 -6.34 -5.90 -8.47
CA SER A 179 -7.77 -5.57 -8.37
C SER A 179 -8.10 -4.09 -8.60
N ILE A 180 -7.19 -3.27 -9.11
CA ILE A 180 -7.40 -1.83 -9.23
C ILE A 180 -8.69 -1.46 -9.98
N GLY A 181 -8.99 -2.12 -11.11
CA GLY A 181 -10.20 -1.85 -11.88
C GLY A 181 -11.47 -2.13 -11.07
N ALA A 182 -11.53 -3.30 -10.42
CA ALA A 182 -12.69 -3.68 -9.60
C ALA A 182 -12.85 -2.79 -8.36
N VAL A 183 -11.75 -2.37 -7.74
CA VAL A 183 -11.76 -1.43 -6.61
C VAL A 183 -12.28 -0.07 -7.06
N LEU A 184 -11.83 0.47 -8.19
CA LEU A 184 -12.29 1.77 -8.70
C LEU A 184 -13.72 1.74 -9.24
N ASP A 185 -14.16 0.62 -9.82
CA ASP A 185 -15.56 0.43 -10.23
C ASP A 185 -16.51 0.51 -9.02
N ALA A 186 -16.08 -0.01 -7.86
CA ALA A 186 -16.82 0.06 -6.61
C ALA A 186 -16.67 1.43 -5.92
N ALA A 187 -15.46 1.98 -5.90
CA ALA A 187 -15.11 3.26 -5.30
C ALA A 187 -15.13 4.39 -6.34
N GLN A 188 -16.30 4.66 -6.93
CA GLN A 188 -16.43 5.60 -8.07
C GLN A 188 -16.02 7.05 -7.79
N ASN A 189 -15.84 7.41 -6.51
CA ASN A 189 -15.37 8.73 -6.09
C ASN A 189 -13.86 8.77 -5.80
N ALA A 190 -13.16 7.65 -5.95
CA ALA A 190 -11.76 7.56 -5.60
C ALA A 190 -10.85 8.01 -6.75
N GLN A 191 -9.77 8.70 -6.40
CA GLN A 191 -8.64 8.93 -7.28
C GLN A 191 -7.57 7.87 -7.00
N ALA A 192 -7.02 7.28 -8.06
CA ALA A 192 -5.86 6.40 -7.97
C ALA A 192 -4.55 7.20 -8.06
N TYR A 193 -3.53 6.78 -7.31
CA TYR A 193 -2.18 7.37 -7.26
C TYR A 193 -1.11 6.30 -7.31
N ALA A 194 0.02 6.60 -7.94
CA ALA A 194 1.24 5.78 -7.89
C ALA A 194 2.48 6.65 -8.14
N GLY A 195 3.65 6.15 -7.77
CA GLY A 195 4.91 6.84 -8.07
C GLY A 195 5.08 7.08 -9.57
N GLU A 196 5.50 8.28 -9.94
CA GLU A 196 5.51 8.77 -11.33
C GLU A 196 6.23 7.87 -12.33
N LEU A 197 7.22 7.08 -11.89
CA LEU A 197 8.00 6.18 -12.74
C LEU A 197 7.34 4.81 -12.98
N ASP A 198 6.28 4.50 -12.25
CA ASP A 198 5.54 3.24 -12.32
C ASP A 198 4.16 3.39 -13.01
N VAL A 199 3.62 4.60 -13.11
CA VAL A 199 2.27 4.88 -13.67
C VAL A 199 2.06 4.24 -15.04
N ASP A 200 3.03 4.37 -15.96
CA ASP A 200 2.93 3.81 -17.32
C ASP A 200 2.87 2.27 -17.35
N SER A 201 3.26 1.61 -16.25
CA SER A 201 3.21 0.15 -16.12
C SER A 201 1.89 -0.34 -15.50
N ILE A 202 1.08 0.57 -14.95
CA ILE A 202 -0.20 0.24 -14.32
C ILE A 202 -1.30 0.34 -15.36
N ASN A 203 -1.97 -0.78 -15.61
CA ASN A 203 -3.03 -0.88 -16.62
C ASN A 203 -4.41 -0.94 -15.95
N GLY A 204 -5.44 -0.51 -16.68
CA GLY A 204 -6.84 -0.67 -16.24
C GLY A 204 -7.37 0.44 -15.33
N ALA A 205 -6.63 1.52 -15.14
CA ALA A 205 -7.06 2.70 -14.39
C ALA A 205 -6.39 3.97 -14.91
N ASP A 206 -7.02 5.13 -14.68
CA ASP A 206 -6.36 6.44 -14.77
C ASP A 206 -5.69 6.73 -13.43
N VAL A 207 -4.35 6.75 -13.43
CA VAL A 207 -3.54 6.86 -12.21
C VAL A 207 -2.81 8.19 -12.21
N THR A 208 -3.01 8.97 -11.15
CA THR A 208 -2.32 10.25 -10.95
C THR A 208 -0.87 9.99 -10.51
N PRO A 209 0.14 10.49 -11.24
CA PRO A 209 1.53 10.36 -10.82
C PRO A 209 1.79 11.21 -9.57
N VAL A 210 2.53 10.65 -8.62
CA VAL A 210 3.00 11.38 -7.44
C VAL A 210 4.51 11.28 -7.28
N SER A 211 5.09 12.33 -6.71
CA SER A 211 6.52 12.43 -6.43
C SER A 211 6.77 12.41 -4.93
N ASP A 212 8.04 12.31 -4.54
CA ASP A 212 8.49 12.39 -3.15
C ASP A 212 7.94 13.62 -2.41
N GLY A 213 7.48 13.42 -1.18
CA GLY A 213 6.93 14.47 -0.31
C GLY A 213 5.49 14.89 -0.63
N THR A 214 4.85 14.31 -1.65
CA THR A 214 3.42 14.54 -1.93
C THR A 214 2.58 14.11 -0.73
N ASP A 215 1.61 14.94 -0.33
CA ASP A 215 0.61 14.58 0.67
C ASP A 215 -0.66 14.04 0.00
N ILE A 216 -1.09 12.86 0.42
CA ILE A 216 -2.35 12.25 -0.02
C ILE A 216 -3.12 11.85 1.22
N PHE A 217 -4.24 12.51 1.51
CA PHE A 217 -5.07 12.19 2.66
C PHE A 217 -4.30 12.28 4.00
N GLY A 218 -3.30 13.17 4.11
CA GLY A 218 -2.41 13.27 5.27
C GLY A 218 -1.38 12.14 5.38
N LEU A 219 -1.13 11.41 4.30
CA LEU A 219 -0.04 10.46 4.14
C LEU A 219 1.06 11.11 3.31
N GLN A 220 2.27 11.20 3.87
CA GLN A 220 3.43 11.68 3.12
C GLN A 220 4.00 10.55 2.27
N VAL A 221 4.10 10.80 0.97
CA VAL A 221 4.78 9.91 0.02
C VAL A 221 6.29 9.98 0.24
N ILE A 222 6.93 8.82 0.39
CA ILE A 222 8.38 8.66 0.39
C ILE A 222 8.75 7.86 -0.86
N HIS A 223 9.51 8.47 -1.77
CA HIS A 223 10.05 7.73 -2.92
C HIS A 223 11.11 6.75 -2.41
N THR A 224 10.89 5.47 -2.71
CA THR A 224 11.66 4.33 -2.18
C THR A 224 12.05 3.38 -3.31
N PRO A 225 12.83 3.85 -4.30
CA PRO A 225 13.19 3.03 -5.45
C PRO A 225 14.08 1.84 -5.08
N GLY A 226 14.19 0.90 -6.02
CA GLY A 226 15.05 -0.28 -5.95
C GLY A 226 14.27 -1.57 -6.25
N HIS A 227 13.13 -1.76 -5.58
CA HIS A 227 12.17 -2.84 -5.90
C HIS A 227 11.49 -2.61 -7.26
N THR A 228 11.00 -1.40 -7.46
CA THR A 228 10.73 -0.82 -8.78
C THR A 228 11.33 0.58 -8.82
N ARG A 229 11.33 1.22 -10.00
CA ARG A 229 11.86 2.58 -10.13
C ARG A 229 10.92 3.61 -9.51
N GLY A 230 9.61 3.39 -9.59
CA GLY A 230 8.58 4.25 -9.04
C GLY A 230 8.04 3.80 -7.70
N HIS A 231 8.66 2.82 -7.02
CA HIS A 231 8.17 2.34 -5.73
C HIS A 231 8.07 3.49 -4.71
N ILE A 232 6.93 3.57 -4.02
CA ILE A 232 6.67 4.53 -2.95
C ILE A 232 6.31 3.81 -1.64
N SER A 233 6.71 4.43 -0.54
CA SER A 233 6.25 4.12 0.81
C SER A 233 5.44 5.30 1.34
N LEU A 234 4.62 5.10 2.37
CA LEU A 234 3.73 6.12 2.91
C LEU A 234 3.97 6.29 4.40
N TRP A 235 4.18 7.51 4.84
CA TRP A 235 4.33 7.82 6.27
C TRP A 235 3.12 8.59 6.78
N ASP A 236 2.51 8.03 7.82
CA ASP A 236 1.43 8.62 8.58
C ASP A 236 1.95 9.06 9.95
N GLU A 237 2.31 10.35 10.05
CA GLU A 237 2.78 10.93 11.31
C GLU A 237 1.69 10.93 12.38
N LEU A 238 0.41 11.08 11.99
CA LEU A 238 -0.70 11.23 12.93
C LEU A 238 -0.98 9.93 13.69
N THR A 239 -0.92 8.79 13.01
CA THR A 239 -1.12 7.48 13.65
C THR A 239 0.18 6.74 13.91
N SER A 240 1.34 7.36 13.67
CA SER A 240 2.67 6.75 13.85
C SER A 240 2.85 5.44 13.06
N VAL A 241 2.43 5.46 11.78
CA VAL A 241 2.47 4.30 10.87
C VAL A 241 3.37 4.59 9.68
N LEU A 242 4.16 3.58 9.28
CA LEU A 242 4.83 3.54 7.98
C LEU A 242 4.24 2.38 7.15
N VAL A 243 3.81 2.64 5.91
CA VAL A 243 3.51 1.58 4.93
C VAL A 243 4.69 1.46 3.98
N ALA A 244 5.44 0.37 4.10
CA ALA A 244 6.70 0.16 3.38
C ALA A 244 6.52 -0.45 1.99
N GLY A 245 5.34 -0.99 1.66
CA GLY A 245 5.15 -1.79 0.45
C GLY A 245 6.14 -2.95 0.42
N ASP A 246 6.91 -3.04 -0.67
CA ASP A 246 7.91 -4.08 -0.93
C ASP A 246 9.36 -3.59 -0.84
N SER A 247 9.56 -2.36 -0.34
CA SER A 247 10.89 -1.86 0.03
C SER A 247 11.49 -2.64 1.22
N MET A 248 10.63 -3.27 2.03
CA MET A 248 10.94 -4.16 3.14
C MET A 248 9.85 -5.23 3.25
N ASN A 249 10.13 -6.32 3.96
CA ASN A 249 9.15 -7.37 4.22
C ASN A 249 9.04 -7.64 5.72
N GLY A 250 7.84 -8.01 6.15
CA GLY A 250 7.61 -8.52 7.49
C GLY A 250 8.10 -9.97 7.60
N THR A 251 8.63 -10.31 8.76
CA THR A 251 9.05 -11.68 9.11
C THR A 251 8.41 -12.08 10.43
N ASP A 252 8.52 -13.36 10.81
CA ASP A 252 8.09 -13.81 12.14
C ASP A 252 8.96 -13.14 13.22
N GLY A 253 8.46 -12.03 13.77
CA GLY A 253 9.09 -11.27 14.84
C GLY A 253 10.03 -10.13 14.41
N GLY A 254 10.03 -9.68 13.15
CA GLY A 254 10.90 -8.58 12.73
C GLY A 254 10.75 -8.10 11.29
N VAL A 255 11.73 -7.33 10.83
CA VAL A 255 11.78 -6.72 9.49
C VAL A 255 12.96 -7.29 8.70
N SER A 256 12.75 -7.61 7.43
CA SER A 256 13.81 -7.89 6.47
C SER A 256 13.80 -6.86 5.34
N GLY A 257 14.94 -6.71 4.64
CA GLY A 257 14.98 -5.89 3.43
C GLY A 257 14.14 -6.45 2.29
N ALA A 258 14.07 -5.69 1.19
CA ALA A 258 13.36 -6.09 -0.03
C ALA A 258 13.79 -7.48 -0.52
N ASN A 259 12.84 -8.24 -1.07
CA ASN A 259 13.09 -9.58 -1.57
C ASN A 259 14.03 -9.56 -2.81
N PRO A 260 15.24 -10.17 -2.73
CA PRO A 260 16.21 -10.14 -3.84
C PRO A 260 15.73 -10.82 -5.13
N GLN A 261 14.72 -11.69 -5.05
CA GLN A 261 14.17 -12.35 -6.23
C GLN A 261 13.36 -11.39 -7.12
N TYR A 262 12.79 -10.34 -6.53
CA TYR A 262 11.88 -9.40 -7.20
C TYR A 262 12.40 -7.96 -7.20
N THR A 263 13.63 -7.75 -6.72
CA THR A 263 14.23 -6.43 -6.56
C THR A 263 15.44 -6.30 -7.48
N PRO A 264 15.31 -5.63 -8.64
CA PRO A 264 16.38 -5.52 -9.63
C PRO A 264 17.57 -4.67 -9.16
N ASP A 265 17.36 -3.69 -8.28
CA ASP A 265 18.42 -2.84 -7.72
C ASP A 265 18.42 -2.92 -6.19
N MET A 266 19.07 -3.96 -5.67
CA MET A 266 19.24 -4.16 -4.23
C MET A 266 20.03 -3.02 -3.54
N PRO A 267 21.12 -2.47 -4.12
CA PRO A 267 21.79 -1.29 -3.55
C PRO A 267 20.88 -0.08 -3.42
N GLU A 268 20.06 0.24 -4.43
CA GLU A 268 19.10 1.35 -4.37
C GLU A 268 18.00 1.07 -3.34
N ALA A 269 17.48 -0.16 -3.27
CA ALA A 269 16.53 -0.58 -2.24
C ALA A 269 17.11 -0.41 -0.82
N ALA A 270 18.39 -0.72 -0.62
CA ALA A 270 19.06 -0.50 0.66
C ALA A 270 19.13 1.00 1.03
N GLN A 271 19.38 1.89 0.07
CA GLN A 271 19.33 3.35 0.32
C GLN A 271 17.93 3.82 0.72
N SER A 272 16.89 3.23 0.12
CA SER A 272 15.49 3.50 0.51
C SER A 272 15.21 3.09 1.97
N ILE A 273 15.76 1.96 2.43
CA ILE A 273 15.65 1.53 3.84
C ILE A 273 16.39 2.50 4.78
N LEU A 274 17.63 2.88 4.44
CA LEU A 274 18.39 3.85 5.22
C LEU A 274 17.63 5.18 5.38
N ARG A 275 16.97 5.63 4.30
CA ARG A 275 16.13 6.83 4.32
C ARG A 275 14.91 6.67 5.24
N MET A 276 14.17 5.57 5.13
CA MET A 276 13.01 5.33 5.98
C MET A 276 13.37 5.21 7.47
N ALA A 277 14.58 4.76 7.79
CA ALA A 277 15.08 4.67 9.16
C ALA A 277 15.27 6.05 9.84
N GLU A 278 15.21 7.15 9.08
CA GLU A 278 15.22 8.53 9.61
C GLU A 278 13.86 8.96 10.19
N PHE A 279 12.78 8.27 9.84
CA PHE A 279 11.43 8.57 10.30
C PHE A 279 11.14 7.92 11.66
N THR A 280 10.17 8.49 12.37
CA THR A 280 9.66 7.93 13.63
C THR A 280 8.26 7.39 13.40
N PHE A 281 8.04 6.13 13.75
CA PHE A 281 6.77 5.43 13.65
C PHE A 281 6.78 4.27 14.64
N ASP A 282 5.63 3.94 15.21
CA ASP A 282 5.49 2.84 16.16
C ASP A 282 5.07 1.54 15.46
N THR A 283 4.43 1.65 14.29
CA THR A 283 3.97 0.51 13.49
C THR A 283 4.49 0.61 12.06
N VAL A 284 4.84 -0.54 11.47
CA VAL A 284 5.14 -0.66 10.03
C VAL A 284 4.31 -1.76 9.38
N TYR A 285 3.75 -1.44 8.23
CA TYR A 285 2.97 -2.30 7.35
C TYR A 285 3.74 -2.63 6.08
N PHE A 286 3.57 -3.86 5.60
CA PHE A 286 4.29 -4.40 4.45
C PHE A 286 3.34 -4.95 3.40
N GLY A 287 3.80 -5.01 2.14
CA GLY A 287 3.12 -5.80 1.11
C GLY A 287 3.04 -7.27 1.49
N HIS A 288 4.17 -7.83 1.94
CA HIS A 288 4.27 -9.22 2.36
C HIS A 288 4.82 -9.38 3.77
N GLY A 289 4.30 -10.38 4.48
CA GLY A 289 4.69 -10.72 5.85
C GLY A 289 3.80 -10.09 6.91
N GLU A 290 4.21 -10.23 8.17
CA GLU A 290 3.46 -9.69 9.31
C GLU A 290 3.90 -8.26 9.65
N PRO A 291 2.96 -7.36 9.99
CA PRO A 291 3.28 -6.06 10.55
C PRO A 291 4.16 -6.15 11.80
N VAL A 292 5.00 -5.14 12.00
CA VAL A 292 5.63 -4.92 13.31
C VAL A 292 4.85 -3.81 14.01
N ILE A 293 4.29 -4.14 15.17
CA ILE A 293 3.49 -3.24 16.01
C ILE A 293 4.26 -2.98 17.30
N GLY A 294 4.51 -1.71 17.61
CA GLY A 294 5.30 -1.28 18.76
C GLY A 294 6.79 -1.30 18.47
N GLY A 295 7.45 -0.14 18.54
CA GLY A 295 8.90 -0.02 18.33
C GLY A 295 9.38 -0.39 16.93
N ALA A 296 8.51 -0.27 15.92
CA ALA A 296 8.84 -0.59 14.53
C ALA A 296 10.02 0.24 13.99
N ASP A 297 10.12 1.51 14.34
CA ASP A 297 11.23 2.38 13.94
C ASP A 297 12.59 1.87 14.45
N ALA A 298 12.65 1.30 15.66
CA ALA A 298 13.84 0.67 16.18
C ALA A 298 14.22 -0.56 15.36
N ALA A 299 13.26 -1.41 15.02
CA ALA A 299 13.51 -2.59 14.17
C ALA A 299 14.02 -2.19 12.77
N VAL A 300 13.45 -1.15 12.17
CA VAL A 300 13.92 -0.63 10.87
C VAL A 300 15.30 0.01 10.98
N ARG A 301 15.61 0.74 12.07
CA ARG A 301 16.96 1.26 12.34
C ARG A 301 17.99 0.15 12.55
N ASP A 302 17.61 -0.94 13.22
CA ASP A 302 18.47 -2.10 13.42
C ASP A 302 18.76 -2.83 12.10
N LEU A 303 17.76 -2.95 11.21
CA LEU A 303 17.97 -3.45 9.85
C LEU A 303 18.90 -2.51 9.05
N ALA A 304 18.62 -1.21 9.07
CA ALA A 304 19.42 -0.20 8.38
C ALA A 304 20.90 -0.20 8.80
N ALA A 305 21.20 -0.46 10.08
CA ALA A 305 22.57 -0.57 10.59
C ALA A 305 23.36 -1.78 10.04
N GLN A 306 22.70 -2.72 9.36
CA GLN A 306 23.30 -3.93 8.79
C GLN A 306 23.54 -3.84 7.28
N LEU A 307 23.10 -2.75 6.62
CA LEU A 307 23.16 -2.55 5.16
C LEU A 307 24.45 -1.88 4.68
#